data_AF-A0AA96QUE0-F1
#
_entry.id   AF-A0AA96QUE0-F1
#
_cell.length_a   1.000
_cell.length_b   1.000
_cell.length_c   1.000
_cell.angle_alpha   90.00
_cell.angle_beta   90.00
_cell.angle_gamma   90.00
#
_symmetry.space_group_name_H-M   'P 1'
#
loop_
_entity.id
_entity.type
_entity.pdbx_description
1 polymer ?
#
loop_
_entity_poly.entity_id
_entity_poly.type
_entity_poly.pdbx_seq_one_letter_code
_entity_poly.pdbx_strand_id
1 'polypeptide(L)'
;MGEPAFQDLVDAGGLKAVLQAACPDCDVDMKDAPGAFGEFSAVVRKGDREVHVIPLKNKCLFFVRHRLRGTYLSWLATTELVEVTGSAATWLGGATARELAAEWPFADFIDVADAHESGDRTELRWQMFRAHKQHDLGEFIEAAMREQSLRRMYPFTSLFWMSFRPTAAECRVPGP
;
A
#
# COMPACT_ATOMS: atom_id res chain seq x y z
N MET A 1 -14.21 -20.25 -20.84
CA MET A 1 -13.93 -18.93 -21.44
C MET A 1 -12.64 -18.46 -20.81
N GLY A 2 -11.53 -18.55 -21.54
CA GLY A 2 -10.23 -18.07 -21.03
C GLY A 2 -10.26 -16.55 -21.00
N GLU A 3 -10.07 -15.99 -19.81
CA GLU A 3 -10.24 -14.58 -19.49
C GLU A 3 -9.08 -13.75 -20.07
N PRO A 4 -9.38 -12.63 -20.77
CA PRO A 4 -8.43 -11.91 -21.62
C PRO A 4 -7.14 -11.49 -20.90
N ALA A 5 -7.24 -11.02 -19.65
CA ALA A 5 -6.07 -10.56 -18.90
C ALA A 5 -5.04 -11.66 -18.56
N PHE A 6 -5.48 -12.91 -18.41
CA PHE A 6 -4.55 -14.03 -18.20
C PHE A 6 -3.90 -14.47 -19.51
N GLN A 7 -4.64 -14.39 -20.61
CA GLN A 7 -4.10 -14.63 -21.95
C GLN A 7 -3.10 -13.53 -22.33
N ASP A 8 -3.40 -12.26 -22.05
CA ASP A 8 -2.49 -11.13 -22.24
C ASP A 8 -1.20 -11.29 -21.43
N LEU A 9 -1.29 -11.85 -20.22
CA LEU A 9 -0.13 -12.14 -19.39
C LEU A 9 0.75 -13.26 -19.98
N VAL A 10 0.13 -14.29 -20.56
CA VAL A 10 0.83 -15.36 -21.28
C VAL A 10 1.47 -14.83 -22.55
N ASP A 11 0.73 -14.04 -23.33
CA ASP A 11 1.16 -13.46 -24.61
C ASP A 11 2.29 -12.45 -24.43
N ALA A 12 2.30 -11.71 -23.31
CA ALA A 12 3.36 -10.78 -22.96
C ALA A 12 4.60 -11.44 -22.33
N GLY A 13 4.66 -12.77 -22.26
CA GLY A 13 5.82 -13.50 -21.71
C GLY A 13 5.87 -13.56 -20.18
N GLY A 14 4.73 -13.33 -19.52
CA GLY A 14 4.56 -13.44 -18.07
C GLY A 14 4.63 -12.10 -17.33
N LEU A 15 4.19 -12.11 -16.07
CA LEU A 15 4.08 -10.93 -15.22
C LEU A 15 5.39 -10.12 -15.11
N LYS A 16 6.53 -10.81 -15.05
CA LYS A 16 7.85 -10.17 -14.97
C LYS A 16 8.14 -9.33 -16.22
N ALA A 17 7.89 -9.87 -17.41
CA ALA A 17 8.16 -9.19 -18.66
C ALA A 17 7.28 -7.95 -18.82
N VAL A 18 5.99 -8.07 -18.46
CA VAL A 18 5.03 -6.98 -18.46
C VAL A 18 5.47 -5.84 -17.53
N LEU A 19 5.90 -6.15 -16.31
CA LEU A 19 6.35 -5.14 -15.35
C LEU A 19 7.69 -4.52 -15.75
N GLN A 20 8.61 -5.29 -16.33
CA GLN A 20 9.87 -4.76 -16.85
C GLN A 20 9.64 -3.85 -18.07
N ALA A 21 8.68 -4.17 -18.93
CA ALA A 21 8.32 -3.30 -20.05
C ALA A 21 7.70 -1.98 -19.57
N ALA A 22 6.88 -2.02 -18.51
CA ALA A 22 6.29 -0.83 -17.91
C ALA A 22 7.34 0.05 -17.19
N CYS A 23 8.40 -0.56 -16.63
CA CYS A 23 9.52 0.17 -16.05
C CYS A 23 10.86 -0.52 -16.32
N PRO A 24 11.55 -0.16 -17.41
CA PRO A 24 12.82 -0.80 -17.80
C PRO A 24 13.94 -0.66 -16.77
N ASP A 25 13.98 0.47 -16.06
CA ASP A 25 15.00 0.78 -15.05
C ASP A 25 14.65 0.29 -13.64
N CYS A 26 13.53 -0.42 -13.49
CA CYS A 26 13.10 -0.93 -12.19
C CYS A 26 13.68 -2.32 -11.91
N ASP A 27 13.91 -2.58 -10.62
CA ASP A 27 14.23 -3.93 -10.13
C ASP A 27 12.93 -4.72 -9.94
N VAL A 28 12.82 -5.87 -10.62
CA VAL A 28 11.64 -6.74 -10.59
C VAL A 28 12.00 -8.06 -9.93
N ASP A 29 11.50 -8.24 -8.71
CA ASP A 29 11.71 -9.40 -7.87
C ASP A 29 10.44 -10.27 -7.87
N MET A 30 10.58 -11.55 -8.23
CA MET A 30 9.49 -12.52 -8.24
C MET A 30 9.60 -13.39 -6.99
N LYS A 31 8.53 -13.45 -6.20
CA LYS A 31 8.48 -14.23 -4.96
C LYS A 31 7.35 -15.23 -4.99
N ASP A 32 7.58 -16.40 -4.42
CA ASP A 32 6.52 -17.37 -4.16
C ASP A 32 5.49 -16.75 -3.21
N ALA A 33 4.21 -16.84 -3.57
CA ALA A 33 3.12 -16.35 -2.74
C ALA A 33 2.45 -17.54 -2.02
N PRO A 34 2.24 -17.49 -0.70
CA PRO A 34 1.61 -18.60 0.00
C PRO A 34 0.09 -18.66 -0.23
N GLY A 35 -0.40 -19.84 -0.59
CA GLY A 35 -1.81 -20.24 -0.45
C GLY A 35 -2.84 -19.41 -1.23
N ALA A 36 -3.68 -18.65 -0.52
CA ALA A 36 -4.85 -17.95 -1.05
C ALA A 36 -4.53 -16.77 -2.01
N PHE A 37 -3.25 -16.40 -2.13
CA PHE A 37 -2.78 -15.20 -2.84
C PHE A 37 -2.03 -15.49 -4.15
N GLY A 38 -2.36 -16.58 -4.83
CA GLY A 38 -1.66 -17.01 -6.06
C GLY A 38 -0.43 -17.85 -5.79
N GLU A 39 0.19 -18.37 -6.84
CA GLU A 39 1.45 -19.15 -6.76
C GLU A 39 2.68 -18.24 -6.69
N PHE A 40 2.57 -17.01 -7.20
CA PHE A 40 3.66 -16.05 -7.26
C PHE A 40 3.14 -14.63 -7.03
N SER A 41 4.03 -13.76 -6.57
CA SER A 41 3.85 -12.32 -6.47
C SER A 41 5.05 -11.63 -7.10
N ALA A 42 4.84 -10.44 -7.65
CA ALA A 42 5.91 -9.60 -8.17
C ALA A 42 6.06 -8.38 -7.27
N VAL A 43 7.30 -7.98 -7.02
CA VAL A 43 7.63 -6.70 -6.39
C VAL A 43 8.51 -5.92 -7.34
N VAL A 44 8.05 -4.75 -7.73
CA VAL A 44 8.80 -3.80 -8.57
C VAL A 44 9.29 -2.67 -7.70
N ARG A 45 10.58 -2.31 -7.79
CA ARG A 45 11.18 -1.26 -6.96
C ARG A 45 11.91 -0.23 -7.80
N LYS A 46 11.80 1.04 -7.37
CA LYS A 46 12.62 2.16 -7.86
C LYS A 46 12.84 3.16 -6.72
N GLY A 47 14.07 3.22 -6.22
CA GLY A 47 14.41 4.10 -5.09
C GLY A 47 13.64 3.74 -3.82
N ASP A 48 12.90 4.69 -3.25
CA ASP A 48 12.08 4.50 -2.05
C ASP A 48 10.64 4.06 -2.33
N ARG A 49 10.33 3.74 -3.60
CA ARG A 49 9.01 3.34 -4.08
C ARG A 49 8.98 1.88 -4.49
N GLU A 50 7.91 1.19 -4.10
CA GLU A 50 7.67 -0.20 -4.47
C GLU A 50 6.23 -0.41 -4.94
N VAL A 51 6.02 -1.39 -5.81
CA VAL A 51 4.71 -1.89 -6.23
C VAL A 51 4.69 -3.39 -6.04
N HIS A 52 3.73 -3.89 -5.26
CA HIS A 52 3.49 -5.31 -5.10
C HIS A 52 2.30 -5.72 -5.96
N VAL A 53 2.47 -6.70 -6.83
CA VAL A 53 1.42 -7.28 -7.66
C VAL A 53 1.22 -8.74 -7.26
N ILE A 54 0.00 -9.09 -6.88
CA ILE A 54 -0.37 -10.39 -6.35
C ILE A 54 -1.57 -10.90 -7.16
N PRO A 55 -1.38 -11.81 -8.13
CA PRO A 55 -2.48 -12.48 -8.80
C PRO A 55 -3.22 -13.41 -7.83
N LEU A 56 -4.54 -13.31 -7.75
CA LEU A 56 -5.36 -14.23 -6.96
C LEU A 56 -5.69 -15.49 -7.74
N LYS A 57 -5.37 -16.64 -7.14
CA LYS A 57 -5.75 -17.94 -7.69
C LYS A 57 -7.28 -18.03 -7.81
N ASN A 58 -7.76 -18.41 -8.99
CA ASN A 58 -9.17 -18.68 -9.33
C ASN A 58 -10.12 -17.47 -9.43
N LYS A 59 -9.61 -16.22 -9.43
CA LYS A 59 -10.48 -15.03 -9.54
C LYS A 59 -10.13 -14.07 -10.68
N CYS A 60 -9.11 -14.38 -11.50
CA CYS A 60 -8.59 -13.49 -12.55
C CYS A 60 -8.50 -12.03 -12.10
N LEU A 61 -8.00 -11.86 -10.88
CA LEU A 61 -7.92 -10.60 -10.18
C LEU A 61 -6.47 -10.39 -9.74
N PHE A 62 -5.96 -9.19 -9.95
CA PHE A 62 -4.68 -8.72 -9.50
C PHE A 62 -4.88 -7.80 -8.31
N PHE A 63 -4.26 -8.13 -7.19
CA PHE A 63 -4.05 -7.18 -6.10
C PHE A 63 -2.77 -6.40 -6.34
N VAL A 64 -2.89 -5.09 -6.51
CA VAL A 64 -1.76 -4.17 -6.63
C VAL A 64 -1.66 -3.36 -5.35
N ARG A 65 -0.46 -3.20 -4.79
CA ARG A 65 -0.22 -2.36 -3.61
C ARG A 65 0.96 -1.45 -3.85
N HIS A 66 0.76 -0.16 -3.64
CA HIS A 66 1.82 0.83 -3.79
C HIS A 66 2.43 1.14 -2.43
N ARG A 67 3.75 1.25 -2.39
CA ARG A 67 4.53 1.44 -1.16
C ARG A 67 5.47 2.61 -1.31
N LEU A 68 5.56 3.43 -0.27
CA LEU A 68 6.58 4.45 -0.08
C LEU A 68 7.32 4.20 1.23
N ARG A 69 8.65 4.11 1.19
CA ARG A 69 9.51 3.99 2.39
C ARG A 69 9.04 2.92 3.37
N GLY A 70 8.58 1.78 2.86
CA GLY A 70 8.15 0.67 3.68
C GLY A 70 6.67 0.68 4.11
N THR A 71 5.87 1.68 3.76
CA THR A 71 4.44 1.75 4.10
C THR A 71 3.54 1.62 2.88
N TYR A 72 2.50 0.79 2.98
CA TYR A 72 1.48 0.66 1.95
C TYR A 72 0.59 1.89 1.95
N LEU A 73 0.47 2.53 0.78
CA LEU A 73 -0.31 3.74 0.59
C LEU A 73 -1.62 3.48 -0.14
N SER A 74 -1.64 2.47 -1.00
CA SER A 74 -2.86 2.07 -1.70
C SER A 74 -2.94 0.58 -1.92
N TRP A 75 -4.18 0.09 -2.07
CA TRP A 75 -4.47 -1.20 -2.66
C TRP A 75 -5.42 -1.01 -3.84
N LEU A 76 -5.19 -1.76 -4.91
CA LEU A 76 -6.08 -1.93 -6.04
C LEU A 76 -6.38 -3.42 -6.19
N ALA A 77 -7.62 -3.74 -6.54
CA ALA A 77 -8.02 -5.05 -6.99
C ALA A 77 -8.62 -4.88 -8.40
N THR A 78 -7.97 -5.40 -9.43
CA THR A 78 -8.39 -5.22 -10.82
C THR A 78 -8.26 -6.50 -11.62
N THR A 79 -9.13 -6.70 -12.60
CA THR A 79 -8.98 -7.77 -13.60
C THR A 79 -8.13 -7.32 -14.78
N GLU A 80 -7.86 -6.02 -14.92
CA GLU A 80 -7.27 -5.44 -16.13
C GLU A 80 -5.76 -5.24 -16.00
N LEU A 81 -4.98 -5.87 -16.88
CA LEU A 81 -3.51 -5.79 -16.86
C LEU A 81 -2.99 -4.38 -17.16
N VAL A 82 -3.75 -3.60 -17.94
CA VAL A 82 -3.43 -2.19 -18.24
C VAL A 82 -3.48 -1.30 -17.00
N GLU A 83 -4.40 -1.58 -16.06
CA GLU A 83 -4.50 -0.84 -14.81
C GLU A 83 -3.34 -1.21 -13.87
N VAL A 84 -2.92 -2.48 -13.86
CA VAL A 84 -1.74 -2.93 -13.10
C VAL A 84 -0.47 -2.23 -13.59
N THR A 85 -0.25 -2.24 -14.90
CA THR A 85 0.96 -1.66 -15.51
C THR A 85 0.95 -0.14 -15.48
N GLY A 86 -0.19 0.48 -15.77
CA GLY A 86 -0.37 1.92 -15.75
C GLY A 86 -0.18 2.51 -14.35
N SER A 87 -0.84 1.95 -13.33
CA SER A 87 -0.66 2.40 -11.95
C SER A 87 0.78 2.19 -11.44
N ALA A 88 1.40 1.05 -11.79
CA ALA A 88 2.79 0.78 -11.43
C ALA A 88 3.75 1.79 -12.07
N ALA A 89 3.63 2.04 -13.37
CA ALA A 89 4.47 2.99 -14.10
C ALA A 89 4.30 4.42 -13.56
N THR A 90 3.06 4.83 -13.30
CA THR A 90 2.73 6.16 -12.74
C THR A 90 3.39 6.35 -11.37
N TRP A 91 3.22 5.37 -10.47
CA TRP A 91 3.79 5.41 -9.13
C TRP A 91 5.32 5.40 -9.13
N LEU A 92 5.93 4.49 -9.89
CA LEU A 92 7.39 4.36 -10.01
C LEU A 92 8.01 5.53 -10.77
N GLY A 93 7.23 6.22 -11.60
CA GLY A 93 7.58 7.48 -12.26
C GLY A 93 7.72 8.67 -11.30
N GLY A 94 7.27 8.51 -10.05
CA GLY A 94 7.39 9.52 -9.00
C GLY A 94 6.13 10.32 -8.74
N ALA A 95 4.99 9.94 -9.34
CA ALA A 95 3.71 10.57 -9.07
C ALA A 95 3.41 10.60 -7.57
N THR A 96 2.82 11.70 -7.11
CA THR A 96 2.20 11.77 -5.79
C THR A 96 1.02 10.82 -5.73
N ALA A 97 0.62 10.43 -4.53
CA ALA A 97 -0.54 9.58 -4.39
C ALA A 97 -1.85 10.28 -4.77
N ARG A 98 -1.91 11.62 -4.65
CA ARG A 98 -3.02 12.42 -5.16
C ARG A 98 -3.10 12.35 -6.68
N GLU A 99 -1.97 12.47 -7.38
CA GLU A 99 -1.92 12.31 -8.84
C GLU A 99 -2.27 10.87 -9.24
N LEU A 100 -1.74 9.87 -8.53
CA LEU A 100 -2.08 8.47 -8.74
C LEU A 100 -3.58 8.23 -8.55
N ALA A 101 -4.21 8.81 -7.51
CA ALA A 101 -5.64 8.69 -7.26
C ALA A 101 -6.50 9.48 -8.25
N ALA A 102 -5.98 10.55 -8.85
CA ALA A 102 -6.69 11.32 -9.86
C ALA A 102 -6.72 10.59 -11.21
N GLU A 103 -5.60 9.97 -11.60
CA GLU A 103 -5.50 9.18 -12.82
C GLU A 103 -6.15 7.80 -12.67
N TRP A 104 -6.09 7.24 -11.47
CA TRP A 104 -6.59 5.92 -11.15
C TRP A 104 -7.45 6.00 -9.88
N PRO A 105 -8.75 6.34 -10.01
CA PRO A 105 -9.62 6.62 -8.87
C PRO A 105 -9.91 5.38 -8.03
N PHE A 106 -9.03 5.14 -7.05
CA PHE A 106 -9.15 4.13 -5.99
C PHE A 106 -9.70 4.82 -4.74
N ALA A 107 -11.00 4.73 -4.49
CA ALA A 107 -11.73 5.67 -3.64
C ALA A 107 -11.43 5.66 -2.10
N ASP A 108 -10.38 5.01 -1.58
CA ASP A 108 -10.15 4.88 -0.13
C ASP A 108 -8.75 5.35 0.38
N PHE A 109 -7.95 6.05 -0.42
CA PHE A 109 -6.50 6.18 -0.16
C PHE A 109 -5.90 7.60 -0.10
N ILE A 110 -6.67 8.65 -0.40
CA ILE A 110 -6.13 10.02 -0.50
C ILE A 110 -5.57 10.49 0.86
N ASP A 111 -6.29 10.24 1.95
CA ASP A 111 -5.88 10.72 3.28
C ASP A 111 -4.60 10.04 3.81
N VAL A 112 -4.41 8.75 3.51
CA VAL A 112 -3.23 7.97 3.94
C VAL A 112 -1.97 8.53 3.30
N ALA A 113 -2.08 8.84 2.01
CA ALA A 113 -0.92 9.16 1.22
C ALA A 113 -0.56 10.65 1.27
N ASP A 114 -1.55 11.55 1.34
CA ASP A 114 -1.34 12.97 1.64
C ASP A 114 -0.62 13.15 3.00
N ALA A 115 -0.99 12.36 4.01
CA ALA A 115 -0.33 12.38 5.32
C ALA A 115 1.12 11.86 5.27
N HIS A 116 1.42 10.91 4.39
CA HIS A 116 2.78 10.41 4.19
C HIS A 116 3.66 11.39 3.42
N GLU A 117 3.10 12.11 2.45
CA GLU A 117 3.80 13.09 1.62
C GLU A 117 4.01 14.43 2.35
N SER A 118 3.04 14.87 3.15
CA SER A 118 3.16 16.06 4.00
C SER A 118 4.10 15.88 5.21
N GLY A 119 4.46 14.64 5.54
CA GLY A 119 5.37 14.31 6.64
C GLY A 119 4.72 14.25 8.03
N ASP A 120 3.46 14.72 8.17
CA ASP A 120 2.70 14.57 9.41
C ASP A 120 1.62 13.49 9.27
N ARG A 121 1.88 12.35 9.92
CA ARG A 121 1.00 11.17 9.91
C ARG A 121 0.15 11.06 11.17
N THR A 122 0.19 12.06 12.04
CA THR A 122 -0.42 12.00 13.37
C THR A 122 -1.94 11.91 13.27
N GLU A 123 -2.55 12.83 12.53
CA GLU A 123 -4.01 12.84 12.36
C GLU A 123 -4.50 11.59 11.62
N LEU A 124 -3.80 11.17 10.56
CA LEU A 124 -4.11 9.92 9.87
C LEU A 124 -4.14 8.74 10.84
N ARG A 125 -3.12 8.61 11.67
CA ARG A 125 -2.99 7.49 12.59
C ARG A 125 -4.12 7.47 13.62
N TRP A 126 -4.54 8.65 14.10
CA TRP A 126 -5.73 8.79 14.94
C TRP A 126 -7.00 8.31 14.24
N GLN A 127 -7.22 8.71 12.99
CA GLN A 127 -8.38 8.26 12.21
C GLN A 127 -8.37 6.74 11.99
N MET A 128 -7.20 6.12 11.76
CA MET A 128 -7.07 4.66 11.64
C MET A 128 -7.46 3.94 12.93
N PHE A 129 -6.98 4.40 14.08
CA PHE A 129 -7.35 3.82 15.39
C PHE A 129 -8.84 3.90 15.65
N ARG A 130 -9.44 5.05 15.31
CA ARG A 130 -10.88 5.29 15.42
C ARG A 130 -11.69 4.38 14.51
N ALA A 131 -11.32 4.29 13.24
CA ALA A 131 -12.06 3.54 12.21
C ALA A 131 -11.99 2.02 12.42
N HIS A 132 -10.83 1.50 12.81
CA HIS A 132 -10.62 0.05 12.93
C HIS A 132 -10.96 -0.52 14.30
N LYS A 133 -11.40 0.33 15.25
CA LYS A 133 -11.67 -0.04 16.65
C LYS A 133 -10.60 -0.98 17.20
N GLN A 134 -9.34 -0.67 16.91
CA GLN A 134 -8.23 -1.58 17.16
C GLN A 134 -8.17 -1.92 18.66
N HIS A 135 -8.09 -3.22 18.96
CA HIS A 135 -7.87 -3.75 20.31
C HIS A 135 -8.92 -3.32 21.35
N ASP A 136 -10.18 -3.11 20.94
CA ASP A 136 -11.27 -2.64 21.81
C ASP A 136 -10.99 -1.30 22.51
N LEU A 137 -10.05 -0.50 22.00
CA LEU A 137 -9.68 0.79 22.57
C LEU A 137 -10.64 1.93 22.17
N GLY A 138 -11.78 1.64 21.55
CA GLY A 138 -12.64 2.66 20.91
C GLY A 138 -12.97 3.86 21.81
N GLU A 139 -13.43 3.61 23.04
CA GLU A 139 -13.76 4.68 23.99
C GLU A 139 -12.53 5.49 24.43
N PHE A 140 -11.39 4.79 24.64
CA PHE A 140 -10.13 5.42 24.98
C PHE A 140 -9.62 6.31 23.85
N ILE A 141 -9.72 5.85 22.60
CA ILE A 141 -9.33 6.62 21.41
C ILE A 141 -10.18 7.90 21.30
N GLU A 142 -11.51 7.80 21.44
CA GLU A 142 -12.39 8.96 21.40
C GLU A 142 -12.08 9.96 22.52
N ALA A 143 -11.79 9.48 23.73
CA ALA A 143 -11.38 10.32 24.85
C ALA A 143 -10.03 11.01 24.57
N ALA A 144 -9.03 10.25 24.10
CA ALA A 144 -7.70 10.77 23.84
C ALA A 144 -7.67 11.76 22.66
N MET A 145 -8.53 11.59 21.65
CA MET A 145 -8.67 12.55 20.55
C MET A 145 -9.27 13.91 20.97
N ARG A 146 -9.99 13.96 22.09
CA ARG A 146 -10.54 15.23 22.65
C ARG A 146 -9.48 16.03 23.41
N GLU A 147 -8.44 15.36 23.91
CA GLU A 147 -7.32 16.00 24.60
C GLU A 147 -6.32 16.57 23.59
N GLN A 148 -6.18 17.89 23.51
CA GLN A 148 -5.32 18.55 22.53
C GLN A 148 -3.84 18.13 22.63
N SER A 149 -3.36 17.85 23.84
CA SER A 149 -1.98 17.40 24.07
C SER A 149 -1.75 15.99 23.52
N LEU A 150 -2.71 15.08 23.69
CA LEU A 150 -2.63 13.71 23.17
C LEU A 150 -2.83 13.68 21.65
N ARG A 151 -3.77 14.47 21.12
CA ARG A 151 -4.03 14.55 19.67
C ARG A 151 -2.81 14.98 18.86
N ARG A 152 -1.93 15.80 19.44
CA ARG A 152 -0.66 16.22 18.81
C ARG A 152 0.43 15.16 18.87
N MET A 153 0.25 14.09 19.63
CA MET A 153 1.19 12.99 19.70
C MET A 153 0.79 11.88 18.73
N TYR A 154 1.80 11.25 18.14
CA TYR A 154 1.66 10.10 17.27
C TYR A 154 1.30 8.85 18.09
N PRO A 155 0.10 8.27 17.90
CA PRO A 155 -0.31 7.07 18.63
C PRO A 155 0.25 5.80 17.95
N PHE A 156 0.73 4.84 18.75
CA PHE A 156 1.13 3.54 18.25
C PHE A 156 0.79 2.43 19.24
N THR A 157 0.65 1.21 18.73
CA THR A 157 0.46 0.00 19.54
C THR A 157 1.63 -0.94 19.37
N SER A 158 2.08 -1.53 20.48
CA SER A 158 3.12 -2.57 20.52
C SER A 158 2.78 -3.54 21.63
N LEU A 159 2.84 -4.85 21.35
CA LEU A 159 2.63 -5.93 22.33
C LEU A 159 1.47 -5.62 23.31
N PHE A 160 0.30 -5.31 22.76
CA PHE A 160 -0.96 -5.02 23.47
C PHE A 160 -1.05 -3.69 24.21
N TRP A 161 -0.02 -2.83 24.17
CA TRP A 161 -0.04 -1.53 24.84
C TRP A 161 -0.12 -0.40 23.81
N MET A 162 -0.88 0.65 24.15
CA MET A 162 -0.89 1.90 23.39
C MET A 162 0.08 2.91 24.01
N SER A 163 0.80 3.63 23.18
CA SER A 163 1.78 4.62 23.60
C SER A 163 1.79 5.80 22.63
N PHE A 164 2.35 6.92 23.08
CA PHE A 164 2.37 8.19 22.36
C PHE A 164 3.81 8.67 22.14
N ARG A 165 4.07 9.29 20.99
CA ARG A 165 5.37 9.92 20.70
C ARG A 165 5.19 11.31 20.11
N PRO A 166 6.20 12.20 20.23
CA PRO A 166 6.12 13.54 19.67
C PRO A 166 6.07 13.59 18.14
N THR A 167 6.65 12.60 17.43
CA THR A 167 6.68 12.58 15.96
C THR A 167 6.53 11.17 15.39
N ALA A 168 6.14 11.11 14.10
CA ALA A 168 5.99 9.87 13.37
C ALA A 168 7.32 9.27 12.85
N ALA A 169 8.45 9.96 12.95
CA ALA A 169 9.70 9.62 12.24
C ALA A 169 10.40 8.34 12.73
N GLU A 170 10.07 7.82 13.92
CA GLU A 170 10.83 6.79 14.61
C GLU A 170 10.21 5.38 14.55
N CYS A 171 9.63 4.99 13.42
CA CYS A 171 9.24 3.59 13.17
C CYS A 171 10.44 2.71 12.75
N ARG A 172 11.56 2.78 13.48
CA ARG A 172 12.47 1.64 13.60
C ARG A 172 12.25 1.07 14.99
N VAL A 173 11.50 -0.02 15.07
CA VAL A 173 11.59 -0.93 16.21
C VAL A 173 13.01 -1.52 16.11
N PRO A 174 13.94 -1.24 17.05
CA PRO A 174 15.09 -2.11 17.18
C PRO A 174 14.49 -3.47 17.57
N GLY A 175 14.71 -4.49 16.74
CA GLY A 175 14.51 -5.86 17.20
C GLY A 175 15.33 -6.09 18.47
N PRO A 176 14.92 -7.05 19.32
CA PRO A 176 15.65 -7.39 20.55
C PRO A 176 17.13 -7.67 20.29
#